data_AF-A0ABD6E7I5-F1
#
_entry.id   AF-A0ABD6E7I5-F1
#
_cell.length_a   1.000
_cell.length_b   1.000
_cell.length_c   1.000
_cell.angle_alpha   90.00
_cell.angle_beta   90.00
_cell.angle_gamma   90.00
#
_symmetry.space_group_name_H-M   'P 1'
#
loop_
_entity.id
_entity.type
_entity.pdbx_description
1 polymer ?
#
loop_
_entity_poly.entity_id
_entity_poly.type
_entity_poly.pdbx_seq_one_letter_code
_entity_poly.pdbx_strand_id
1 'polypeptide(L)'
;MVAAVFKELASMMSSTEMSYSLVVMTHDRLYALRDPYGNRPLCFGVFYSSAISNNDSMRKPLGYIAASESCAFPFGSEVIGEVKPGEIIEISRRGIRAVFQMKPAKAAFCIFEYVYFARADSKLEGQQVHSVREECGRILAQESPVEADVVCCVPDSAMAATIGYANEIGIKYEQILFRNSYVGRSFIQPNTELRRNSVVKKFGVISKNVEGKRIILIDDSIVRGNTMTFIVGMLRVQGAKEVHLRIASPPVKFPCFMGINLPSADELIASKLSIDEISAQFGADSVRYLSIGGLQKAVTKNIVPQLNFDVGHCMACLTGNYPVPLDW
;
A
#
# COMPACT_ATOMS: atom_id res chain seq x y z
N MET A 1 35.07 9.12 -25.06
CA MET A 1 33.69 8.63 -25.36
C MET A 1 33.22 7.87 -24.13
N VAL A 2 32.36 8.44 -23.30
CA VAL A 2 31.68 7.67 -22.24
C VAL A 2 30.70 6.76 -22.98
N ALA A 3 30.91 5.44 -22.94
CA ALA A 3 29.87 4.50 -23.36
C ALA A 3 28.59 4.90 -22.62
N ALA A 4 27.51 5.15 -23.37
CA ALA A 4 26.34 5.74 -22.76
C ALA A 4 25.79 4.77 -21.72
N VAL A 5 25.90 5.12 -20.43
CA VAL A 5 25.60 4.26 -19.26
C VAL A 5 24.23 3.59 -19.37
N PHE A 6 23.26 4.25 -20.02
CA PHE A 6 21.95 3.69 -20.30
C PHE A 6 21.99 2.37 -21.09
N LYS A 7 23.02 2.10 -21.91
CA LYS A 7 23.18 0.83 -22.64
C LYS A 7 23.51 -0.33 -21.70
N GLU A 8 24.38 -0.10 -20.72
CA GLU A 8 24.70 -1.10 -19.70
C GLU A 8 23.49 -1.34 -18.80
N LEU A 9 22.76 -0.28 -18.43
CA LEU A 9 21.51 -0.39 -17.70
C LEU A 9 20.44 -1.15 -18.48
N ALA A 10 20.35 -0.93 -19.80
CA ALA A 10 19.45 -1.68 -20.68
C ALA A 10 19.85 -3.16 -20.78
N SER A 11 21.16 -3.46 -20.84
CA SER A 11 21.65 -4.85 -20.81
C SER A 11 21.27 -5.53 -19.49
N MET A 12 21.52 -4.88 -18.35
CA MET A 12 21.13 -5.38 -17.03
C MET A 12 19.61 -5.63 -16.95
N MET A 13 18.80 -4.68 -17.45
CA MET A 13 17.35 -4.82 -17.48
C MET A 13 16.89 -6.04 -18.27
N SER A 14 17.55 -6.33 -19.40
CA SER A 14 17.22 -7.48 -20.24
C SER A 14 17.63 -8.83 -19.64
N SER A 15 18.56 -8.84 -18.69
CA SER A 15 19.10 -10.05 -18.06
C SER A 15 18.56 -10.29 -16.64
N THR A 16 17.64 -9.47 -16.15
CA THR A 16 17.13 -9.54 -14.77
C THR A 16 15.61 -9.68 -14.72
N GLU A 17 15.14 -10.87 -14.37
CA GLU A 17 13.72 -11.17 -14.14
C GLU A 17 13.33 -10.90 -12.69
N MET A 18 13.43 -9.64 -12.27
CA MET A 18 13.08 -9.25 -10.90
C MET A 18 12.41 -7.87 -10.85
N SER A 19 11.81 -7.57 -9.70
CA SER A 19 11.18 -6.29 -9.43
C SER A 19 12.21 -5.23 -9.02
N TYR A 20 12.21 -4.06 -9.66
CA TYR A 20 13.06 -2.95 -9.24
C TYR A 20 12.59 -1.57 -9.71
N SER A 21 12.93 -0.57 -8.92
CA SER A 21 12.96 0.83 -9.31
C SER A 21 14.30 1.39 -8.86
N LEU A 22 15.10 1.87 -9.80
CA LEU A 22 16.48 2.28 -9.55
C LEU A 22 16.66 3.76 -9.89
N VAL A 23 17.49 4.43 -9.09
CA VAL A 23 18.07 5.74 -9.42
C VAL A 23 19.58 5.58 -9.38
N VAL A 24 20.24 5.77 -10.51
CA VAL A 24 21.69 5.60 -10.69
C VAL A 24 22.31 6.96 -10.99
N MET A 25 23.31 7.35 -10.22
CA MET A 25 24.00 8.64 -10.39
C MET A 25 25.37 8.45 -11.03
N THR A 26 25.66 9.29 -12.02
CA THR A 26 27.01 9.50 -12.55
C THR A 26 27.49 10.91 -12.21
N HIS A 27 28.68 11.29 -12.68
CA HIS A 27 29.25 12.63 -12.43
C HIS A 27 28.32 13.79 -12.84
N ASP A 28 27.58 13.67 -13.95
CA ASP A 28 26.77 14.76 -14.51
C ASP A 28 25.29 14.42 -14.73
N ARG A 29 24.85 13.20 -14.39
CA ARG A 29 23.51 12.67 -14.72
C ARG A 29 22.94 11.79 -13.61
N LEU A 30 21.62 11.72 -13.57
CA LEU A 30 20.85 10.68 -12.89
C LEU A 30 20.10 9.87 -13.95
N TYR A 31 20.03 8.55 -13.75
CA TYR A 31 19.20 7.65 -14.52
C TYR A 31 18.14 7.07 -13.60
N ALA A 32 16.86 7.20 -13.96
CA ALA A 32 15.77 6.55 -13.25
C ALA A 32 15.18 5.48 -14.17
N LEU A 33 14.99 4.27 -13.66
CA LEU A 33 14.51 3.14 -14.45
C LEU A 33 13.66 2.18 -13.63
N ARG A 34 12.73 1.53 -14.32
CA ARG A 34 11.86 0.48 -13.75
C ARG A 34 12.04 -0.83 -14.49
N ASP A 35 11.77 -1.91 -13.77
CA ASP A 35 11.66 -3.24 -14.35
C ASP A 35 10.61 -3.30 -15.49
N PRO A 36 10.68 -4.32 -16.35
CA PRO A 36 9.83 -4.41 -17.55
C PRO A 36 8.35 -4.66 -17.25
N TYR A 37 8.02 -5.09 -16.03
CA TYR A 37 6.65 -5.30 -15.56
C TYR A 37 6.06 -4.02 -14.94
N GLY A 38 6.91 -3.04 -14.61
CA GLY A 38 6.55 -1.86 -13.85
C GLY A 38 6.09 -2.20 -12.44
N ASN A 39 6.73 -3.16 -11.76
CA ASN A 39 6.21 -3.66 -10.49
C ASN A 39 6.30 -2.65 -9.33
N ARG A 40 7.47 -2.04 -9.11
CA ARG A 40 7.66 -1.00 -8.08
C ARG A 40 7.37 0.40 -8.64
N PRO A 41 6.85 1.34 -7.82
CA PRO A 41 6.57 2.69 -8.28
C PRO A 41 7.85 3.53 -8.39
N LEU A 42 7.90 4.39 -9.41
CA LEU A 42 8.94 5.41 -9.60
C LEU A 42 8.35 6.55 -10.42
N CYS A 43 8.34 7.74 -9.84
CA CYS A 43 7.88 8.97 -10.46
C CYS A 43 8.98 10.01 -10.53
N PHE A 44 8.82 10.97 -11.44
CA PHE A 44 9.79 12.03 -11.67
C PHE A 44 9.10 13.37 -11.92
N GLY A 45 9.85 14.45 -11.71
CA GLY A 45 9.35 15.78 -11.99
C GLY A 45 10.33 16.89 -11.68
N VAL A 46 9.79 18.09 -11.46
CA VAL A 46 10.56 19.34 -11.40
C VAL A 46 10.30 20.07 -10.10
N PHE A 47 11.36 20.60 -9.50
CA PHE A 47 11.25 21.54 -8.40
C PHE A 47 11.46 22.96 -8.90
N TYR A 48 10.57 23.89 -8.57
CA TYR A 48 10.61 25.29 -9.04
C TYR A 48 10.98 26.28 -7.93
N SER A 49 11.54 27.43 -8.32
CA SER A 49 12.05 28.45 -7.39
C SER A 49 10.99 29.28 -6.64
N SER A 50 9.72 29.20 -7.05
CA SER A 50 8.61 29.88 -6.36
C SER A 50 7.40 28.97 -6.35
N ALA A 51 7.00 28.52 -5.16
CA ALA A 51 5.81 27.71 -4.95
C ALA A 51 4.50 28.52 -5.08
N ILE A 52 4.57 29.87 -5.12
CA ILE A 52 3.43 30.80 -4.96
C ILE A 52 3.45 31.88 -6.06
N SER A 53 3.45 31.48 -7.33
CA SER A 53 3.20 32.41 -8.44
C SER A 53 2.24 31.73 -9.42
N ASN A 54 1.05 32.32 -9.59
CA ASN A 54 0.05 31.89 -10.57
C ASN A 54 0.45 32.22 -12.02
N ASN A 55 1.65 32.78 -12.24
CA ASN A 55 2.19 33.06 -13.56
C ASN A 55 3.16 31.94 -13.97
N ASP A 56 2.62 30.96 -14.68
CA ASP A 56 3.30 29.73 -15.10
C ASP A 56 4.46 30.01 -16.10
N SER A 57 4.37 31.12 -16.82
CA SER A 57 5.30 31.52 -17.89
C SER A 57 6.72 31.93 -17.44
N MET A 58 6.98 32.03 -16.14
CA MET A 58 8.27 32.51 -15.60
C MET A 58 8.94 31.57 -14.59
N ARG A 59 8.41 30.36 -14.36
CA ARG A 59 8.99 29.40 -13.42
C ARG A 59 10.24 28.75 -14.00
N LYS A 60 11.40 29.02 -13.41
CA LYS A 60 12.65 28.32 -13.74
C LYS A 60 12.79 27.06 -12.86
N PRO A 61 13.17 25.91 -13.45
CA PRO A 61 13.46 24.71 -12.68
C PRO A 61 14.70 24.93 -11.80
N LEU A 62 14.58 24.69 -10.49
CA LEU A 62 15.70 24.61 -9.57
C LEU A 62 16.39 23.25 -9.61
N GLY A 63 15.61 22.20 -9.90
CA GLY A 63 16.12 20.85 -9.94
C GLY A 63 15.09 19.87 -10.49
N TYR A 64 15.55 18.65 -10.67
CA TYR A 64 14.74 17.53 -11.12
C TYR A 64 14.75 16.46 -10.04
N ILE A 65 13.62 15.78 -9.88
CA ILE A 65 13.38 14.83 -8.80
C ILE A 65 13.01 13.49 -9.44
N ALA A 66 13.48 12.39 -8.83
CA ALA A 66 12.94 11.06 -9.01
C ALA A 66 12.75 10.43 -7.63
N ALA A 67 11.59 9.83 -7.38
CA ALA A 67 11.28 9.19 -6.11
C ALA A 67 10.28 8.05 -6.32
N SER A 68 10.24 7.09 -5.39
CA SER A 68 9.26 6.00 -5.44
C SER A 68 7.83 6.51 -5.41
N GLU A 69 7.56 7.57 -4.65
CA GLU A 69 6.22 8.11 -4.45
C GLU A 69 6.19 9.63 -4.61
N SER A 70 5.08 10.15 -5.16
CA SER A 70 4.90 11.59 -5.37
C SER A 70 4.89 12.39 -4.06
N CYS A 71 4.56 11.74 -2.94
CA CYS A 71 4.49 12.36 -1.63
C CYS A 71 5.86 12.81 -1.09
N ALA A 72 6.96 12.30 -1.68
CA ALA A 72 8.33 12.69 -1.37
C ALA A 72 8.74 14.01 -2.06
N PHE A 73 7.93 14.52 -3.00
CA PHE A 73 8.26 15.73 -3.74
C PHE A 73 8.09 16.95 -2.81
N PRO A 74 9.09 17.84 -2.72
CA PRO A 74 8.98 19.07 -1.95
C PRO A 74 7.77 19.91 -2.37
N PHE A 75 7.21 20.67 -1.44
CA PHE A 75 6.15 21.62 -1.73
C PHE A 75 6.57 22.58 -2.86
N GLY A 76 5.69 22.80 -3.85
CA GLY A 76 5.99 23.60 -5.04
C GLY A 76 6.70 22.83 -6.16
N SER A 77 6.92 21.53 -6.00
CA SER A 77 7.31 20.65 -7.11
C SER A 77 6.10 20.24 -7.94
N GLU A 78 6.37 19.92 -9.20
CA GLU A 78 5.42 19.32 -10.12
C GLU A 78 5.84 17.88 -10.40
N VAL A 79 4.90 16.94 -10.29
CA VAL A 79 5.09 15.56 -10.75
C VAL A 79 4.81 15.56 -12.25
N ILE A 80 5.85 15.36 -13.07
CA ILE A 80 5.67 15.28 -14.53
C ILE A 80 5.01 13.96 -14.91
N GLY A 81 5.43 12.86 -14.28
CA GLY A 81 4.90 11.55 -14.59
C GLY A 81 5.60 10.41 -13.87
N GLU A 82 5.24 9.20 -14.27
CA GLU A 82 5.85 7.96 -13.82
C GLU A 82 6.83 7.45 -14.86
N VAL A 83 7.94 6.86 -14.40
CA VAL A 83 8.80 6.08 -15.28
C VAL A 83 7.97 4.89 -15.77
N LYS A 84 7.97 4.62 -17.07
CA LYS A 84 7.17 3.55 -17.66
C LYS A 84 7.84 2.18 -17.46
N PRO A 85 7.08 1.07 -17.57
CA PRO A 85 7.66 -0.28 -17.53
C PRO A 85 8.79 -0.43 -18.57
N GLY A 86 9.97 -0.85 -18.11
CA GLY A 86 11.16 -1.02 -18.95
C GLY A 86 11.77 0.28 -19.50
N GLU A 87 11.35 1.44 -19.00
CA GLU A 87 11.88 2.74 -19.42
C GLU A 87 13.12 3.14 -18.61
N ILE A 88 14.04 3.83 -19.28
CA ILE A 88 15.16 4.54 -18.65
C ILE A 88 15.01 6.02 -18.98
N ILE A 89 14.81 6.83 -17.95
CA ILE A 89 14.85 8.29 -18.03
C ILE A 89 16.23 8.78 -17.63
N GLU A 90 16.76 9.72 -18.40
CA GLU A 90 17.97 10.47 -18.07
C GLU A 90 17.57 11.85 -17.58
N ILE A 91 18.11 12.23 -16.44
CA ILE A 91 17.94 13.53 -15.79
C ILE A 91 19.31 14.21 -15.76
N SER A 92 19.39 15.41 -16.31
CA SER A 92 20.63 16.19 -16.37
C SER A 92 20.36 17.69 -16.23
N ARG A 93 21.41 18.52 -16.26
CA ARG A 93 21.27 19.99 -16.31
C ARG A 93 20.46 20.48 -17.53
N ARG A 94 20.27 19.65 -18.55
CA ARG A 94 19.50 19.98 -19.77
C ARG A 94 18.02 19.61 -19.67
N GLY A 95 17.60 18.94 -18.59
CA GLY A 95 16.24 18.43 -18.46
C GLY A 95 16.16 16.93 -18.29
N ILE A 96 14.92 16.45 -18.39
CA ILE A 96 14.52 15.04 -18.32
C ILE A 96 14.23 14.56 -19.74
N ARG A 97 14.74 13.39 -20.11
CA ARG A 97 14.40 12.74 -21.38
C ARG A 97 14.40 11.22 -21.23
N ALA A 98 13.49 10.53 -21.91
CA ALA A 98 13.59 9.10 -22.10
C ALA A 98 14.78 8.80 -23.04
N VAL A 99 15.65 7.87 -22.65
CA VAL A 99 16.84 7.48 -23.44
C VAL A 99 16.78 6.05 -23.94
N PHE A 100 15.94 5.22 -23.33
CA PHE A 100 15.73 3.83 -23.72
C PHE A 100 14.37 3.36 -23.22
N GLN A 101 13.74 2.45 -23.95
CA GLN A 101 12.59 1.72 -23.48
C GLN A 101 12.61 0.30 -24.05
N MET A 102 12.60 -0.70 -23.17
CA MET A 102 12.40 -2.08 -23.59
C MET A 102 10.94 -2.31 -23.97
N LYS A 103 10.68 -3.32 -24.81
CA LYS A 103 9.31 -3.80 -24.99
C LYS A 103 8.73 -4.17 -23.60
N PRO A 104 7.61 -3.56 -23.17
CA PRO A 104 7.03 -3.88 -21.89
C PRO A 104 6.67 -5.38 -21.80
N ALA A 105 6.90 -5.96 -20.63
CA ALA A 105 6.34 -7.26 -20.29
C ALA A 105 4.85 -7.11 -19.92
N LYS A 106 4.21 -8.21 -19.52
CA LYS A 106 2.85 -8.14 -18.96
C LYS A 106 2.87 -7.25 -17.71
N ALA A 107 2.03 -6.22 -17.72
CA ALA A 107 1.94 -5.27 -16.61
C ALA A 107 1.62 -5.99 -15.29
N ALA A 108 2.41 -5.69 -14.26
CA ALA A 108 2.29 -6.31 -12.96
C ALA A 108 2.63 -5.33 -11.84
N PHE A 109 2.03 -4.14 -11.84
CA PHE A 109 2.20 -3.14 -10.79
C PHE A 109 1.83 -3.71 -9.41
N CYS A 110 2.63 -3.47 -8.37
CA CYS A 110 2.40 -4.10 -7.08
C CYS A 110 1.05 -3.67 -6.46
N ILE A 111 0.10 -4.61 -6.34
CA ILE A 111 -1.21 -4.33 -5.73
C ILE A 111 -1.07 -3.86 -4.27
N PHE A 112 -0.01 -4.31 -3.59
CA PHE A 112 0.20 -4.06 -2.17
C PHE A 112 0.60 -2.61 -1.87
N GLU A 113 1.03 -1.85 -2.88
CA GLU A 113 1.19 -0.39 -2.79
C GLU A 113 -0.17 0.28 -2.49
N TYR A 114 -1.22 -0.12 -3.21
CA TYR A 114 -2.57 0.37 -2.94
C TYR A 114 -3.16 -0.16 -1.63
N VAL A 115 -2.91 -1.43 -1.30
CA VAL A 115 -3.45 -2.03 -0.06
C VAL A 115 -2.88 -1.33 1.18
N TYR A 116 -1.56 -1.17 1.26
CA TYR A 116 -0.91 -0.74 2.52
C TYR A 116 0.31 0.16 2.32
N PHE A 117 1.22 -0.20 1.41
CA PHE A 117 2.60 0.29 1.48
C PHE A 117 2.75 1.78 1.14
N ALA A 118 2.06 2.26 0.10
CA ALA A 118 2.15 3.66 -0.30
C ALA A 118 1.42 4.59 0.68
N ARG A 119 1.89 5.83 0.79
CA ARG A 119 1.23 6.86 1.58
C ARG A 119 -0.09 7.26 0.90
N ALA A 120 -1.12 7.55 1.70
CA ALA A 120 -2.46 7.81 1.16
C ALA A 120 -2.52 9.04 0.22
N ASP A 121 -1.65 10.03 0.45
CA ASP A 121 -1.51 11.23 -0.39
C ASP A 121 -0.51 11.07 -1.56
N SER A 122 0.01 9.86 -1.80
CA SER A 122 0.72 9.52 -3.03
C SER A 122 -0.23 9.28 -4.19
N LYS A 123 0.22 9.65 -5.40
CA LYS A 123 -0.43 9.32 -6.66
C LYS A 123 0.33 8.18 -7.34
N LEU A 124 -0.40 7.13 -7.69
CA LEU A 124 0.10 5.97 -8.42
C LEU A 124 -0.81 5.75 -9.63
N GLU A 125 -0.26 5.49 -10.81
CA GLU A 125 -1.01 5.26 -12.05
C GLU A 125 -2.07 6.34 -12.33
N GLY A 126 -1.76 7.59 -11.97
CA GLY A 126 -2.64 8.76 -12.17
C GLY A 126 -3.74 8.96 -11.12
N GLN A 127 -3.84 8.10 -10.10
CA GLN A 127 -4.88 8.17 -9.08
C GLN A 127 -4.32 8.29 -7.66
N GLN A 128 -5.12 8.90 -6.78
CA GLN A 128 -4.77 9.08 -5.37
C GLN A 128 -4.96 7.78 -4.60
N VAL A 129 -3.93 7.32 -3.87
CA VAL A 129 -4.01 6.10 -3.05
C VAL A 129 -5.18 6.15 -2.05
N HIS A 130 -5.42 7.30 -1.42
CA HIS A 130 -6.55 7.52 -0.51
C HIS A 130 -7.89 7.15 -1.16
N SER A 131 -8.14 7.66 -2.37
CA SER A 131 -9.42 7.45 -3.07
C SER A 131 -9.62 5.98 -3.47
N VAL A 132 -8.53 5.28 -3.83
CA VAL A 132 -8.58 3.83 -4.12
C VAL A 132 -8.93 3.05 -2.86
N ARG A 133 -8.30 3.37 -1.72
CA ARG A 133 -8.61 2.70 -0.44
C ARG A 133 -10.03 2.98 0.04
N GLU A 134 -10.55 4.19 -0.18
CA GLU A 134 -11.95 4.51 0.08
C GLU A 134 -12.91 3.66 -0.78
N GLU A 135 -12.58 3.45 -2.06
CA GLU A 135 -13.32 2.50 -2.92
C GLU A 135 -13.26 1.06 -2.40
N CYS A 136 -12.09 0.58 -1.95
CA CYS A 136 -11.98 -0.74 -1.34
C CYS A 136 -12.96 -0.89 -0.16
N GLY A 137 -13.06 0.13 0.68
CA GLY A 137 -14.02 0.18 1.78
C GLY A 137 -15.48 0.13 1.32
N ARG A 138 -15.81 0.92 0.30
CA ARG A 138 -17.15 0.96 -0.29
C ARG A 138 -17.57 -0.40 -0.86
N ILE A 139 -16.70 -1.03 -1.64
CA ILE A 139 -16.97 -2.36 -2.20
C ILE A 139 -17.06 -3.42 -1.09
N LEU A 140 -16.21 -3.33 -0.07
CA LEU A 140 -16.25 -4.24 1.08
C LEU A 140 -17.60 -4.14 1.84
N ALA A 141 -18.15 -2.93 1.96
CA ALA A 141 -19.49 -2.72 2.53
C ALA A 141 -20.60 -3.33 1.67
N GLN A 142 -20.47 -3.30 0.35
CA GLN A 142 -21.40 -3.95 -0.57
C GLN A 142 -21.31 -5.49 -0.51
N GLU A 143 -20.09 -6.02 -0.41
CA GLU A 143 -19.83 -7.46 -0.37
C GLU A 143 -20.15 -8.09 0.98
N SER A 144 -20.00 -7.34 2.08
CA SER A 144 -20.07 -7.90 3.44
C SER A 144 -20.61 -6.90 4.47
N PRO A 145 -21.84 -6.38 4.28
CA PRO A 145 -22.46 -5.48 5.25
C PRO A 145 -22.73 -6.22 6.57
N VAL A 146 -22.87 -5.47 7.65
CA VAL A 146 -23.35 -5.97 8.94
C VAL A 146 -23.95 -4.82 9.73
N GLU A 147 -25.02 -5.10 10.46
CA GLU A 147 -25.60 -4.13 11.39
C GLU A 147 -24.74 -4.01 12.64
N ALA A 148 -24.39 -2.78 13.00
CA ALA A 148 -23.62 -2.48 14.19
C ALA A 148 -23.94 -1.07 14.68
N ASP A 149 -23.29 -0.64 15.75
CA ASP A 149 -23.55 0.67 16.35
C ASP A 149 -22.43 1.68 16.01
N VAL A 150 -21.23 1.18 15.66
CA VAL A 150 -20.06 2.00 15.36
C VAL A 150 -19.15 1.34 14.33
N VAL A 151 -18.58 2.17 13.44
CA VAL A 151 -17.46 1.78 12.56
C VAL A 151 -16.19 2.47 13.03
N CYS A 152 -15.08 1.73 13.13
CA CYS A 152 -13.77 2.30 13.42
C CYS A 152 -12.66 1.61 12.62
N CYS A 153 -11.54 2.31 12.43
CA CYS A 153 -10.34 1.77 11.80
C CYS A 153 -9.37 1.24 12.84
N VAL A 154 -8.56 0.25 12.49
CA VAL A 154 -7.24 0.05 13.11
C VAL A 154 -6.33 1.18 12.61
N PRO A 155 -5.81 2.06 13.49
CA PRO A 155 -5.00 3.18 13.04
C PRO A 155 -3.60 2.75 12.55
N ASP A 156 -3.02 3.35 11.51
CA ASP A 156 -3.49 4.58 10.82
C ASP A 156 -3.86 4.36 9.34
N SER A 157 -3.46 3.23 8.75
CA SER A 157 -3.54 2.96 7.31
C SER A 157 -4.95 2.66 6.80
N ALA A 158 -5.82 2.11 7.64
CA ALA A 158 -7.16 1.69 7.26
C ALA A 158 -8.22 2.81 7.23
N MET A 159 -7.83 4.05 7.59
CA MET A 159 -8.78 5.18 7.71
C MET A 159 -9.61 5.42 6.45
N ALA A 160 -8.96 5.45 5.27
CA ALA A 160 -9.66 5.72 4.01
C ALA A 160 -10.72 4.64 3.69
N ALA A 161 -10.36 3.36 3.84
CA ALA A 161 -11.30 2.26 3.68
C ALA A 161 -12.44 2.30 4.71
N THR A 162 -12.13 2.74 5.93
CA THR A 162 -13.14 2.87 6.98
C THR A 162 -14.16 3.94 6.66
N ILE A 163 -13.71 5.09 6.16
CA ILE A 163 -14.60 6.18 5.69
C ILE A 163 -15.48 5.67 4.55
N GLY A 164 -14.89 4.99 3.56
CA GLY A 164 -15.65 4.43 2.42
C GLY A 164 -16.70 3.42 2.85
N TYR A 165 -16.34 2.50 3.76
CA TYR A 165 -17.25 1.49 4.31
C TYR A 165 -18.38 2.14 5.13
N ALA A 166 -18.04 3.04 6.05
CA ALA A 166 -18.98 3.75 6.92
C ALA A 166 -20.03 4.55 6.12
N ASN A 167 -19.56 5.28 5.09
CA ASN A 167 -20.43 6.07 4.22
C ASN A 167 -21.40 5.17 3.42
N GLU A 168 -20.94 4.01 2.95
CA GLU A 168 -21.77 3.09 2.15
C GLU A 168 -22.91 2.49 2.97
N ILE A 169 -22.66 2.11 4.23
CA ILE A 169 -23.70 1.49 5.09
C ILE A 169 -24.45 2.49 5.98
N GLY A 170 -24.07 3.77 5.96
CA GLY A 170 -24.71 4.82 6.75
C GLY A 170 -24.46 4.77 8.26
N ILE A 171 -23.42 4.04 8.72
CA ILE A 171 -23.03 3.98 10.13
C ILE A 171 -21.87 4.96 10.37
N LYS A 172 -22.00 5.80 11.40
CA LYS A 172 -21.01 6.83 11.70
C LYS A 172 -19.67 6.23 12.11
N TYR A 173 -18.58 6.81 11.59
CA TYR A 173 -17.24 6.60 12.14
C TYR A 173 -17.12 7.21 13.55
N GLU A 174 -16.68 6.43 14.52
CA GLU A 174 -16.34 6.91 15.86
C GLU A 174 -14.99 6.33 16.26
N GLN A 175 -14.12 7.17 16.82
CA GLN A 175 -12.82 6.70 17.29
C GLN A 175 -13.02 5.83 18.54
N ILE A 176 -12.59 4.57 18.48
CA ILE A 176 -12.56 3.66 19.64
C ILE A 176 -11.14 3.25 20.02
N LEU A 177 -10.21 3.30 19.07
CA LEU A 177 -8.79 3.01 19.27
C LEU A 177 -7.96 4.30 19.19
N PHE A 178 -7.02 4.43 20.11
CA PHE A 178 -5.98 5.44 20.05
C PHE A 178 -4.63 4.78 19.87
N ARG A 179 -3.91 5.09 18.79
CA ARG A 179 -2.54 4.64 18.59
C ARG A 179 -1.60 5.52 19.41
N ASN A 180 -0.80 4.90 20.26
CA ASN A 180 0.20 5.60 21.04
C ASN A 180 1.43 5.93 20.16
N SER A 181 1.54 7.19 19.73
CA SER A 181 2.64 7.67 18.89
C SER A 181 4.02 7.66 19.55
N TYR A 182 4.08 7.47 20.88
CA TYR A 182 5.33 7.52 21.66
C TYR A 182 5.94 6.14 21.91
N VAL A 183 5.36 5.06 21.35
CA VAL A 183 5.93 3.72 21.48
C VAL A 183 7.12 3.56 20.54
N GLY A 184 8.32 3.68 21.11
CA GLY A 184 9.59 3.38 20.43
C GLY A 184 9.84 1.88 20.23
N ARG A 185 11.05 1.54 19.76
CA ARG A 185 11.49 0.14 19.61
C ARG A 185 11.37 -0.60 20.96
N SER A 186 10.75 -1.77 20.97
CA SER A 186 10.74 -2.64 22.15
C SER A 186 12.16 -3.10 22.44
N PHE A 187 12.75 -2.66 23.56
CA PHE A 187 14.02 -3.21 24.07
C PHE A 187 13.86 -4.70 24.38
N ILE A 188 14.97 -5.45 24.36
CA ILE A 188 15.02 -6.87 24.72
C ILE A 188 14.32 -7.06 26.08
N GLN A 189 13.13 -7.67 26.06
CA GLN A 189 12.38 -7.94 27.27
C GLN A 189 12.78 -9.33 27.79
N PRO A 190 13.11 -9.47 29.08
CA PRO A 190 13.63 -10.71 29.64
C PRO A 190 12.58 -11.83 29.75
N ASN A 191 11.28 -11.52 29.60
CA ASN A 191 10.23 -12.53 29.61
C ASN A 191 9.15 -12.27 28.54
N THR A 192 8.42 -13.34 28.20
CA THR A 192 7.36 -13.34 27.16
C THR A 192 6.15 -12.49 27.55
N GLU A 193 5.83 -12.37 28.84
CA GLU A 193 4.70 -11.58 29.34
C GLU A 193 4.90 -10.06 29.19
N LEU A 194 6.09 -9.56 29.56
CA LEU A 194 6.50 -8.17 29.36
C LEU A 194 6.59 -7.83 27.87
N ARG A 195 6.97 -8.80 27.03
CA ARG A 195 6.91 -8.66 25.58
C ARG A 195 5.47 -8.54 25.07
N ARG A 196 4.51 -9.34 25.58
CA ARG A 196 3.07 -9.16 25.30
C ARG A 196 2.56 -7.80 25.79
N ASN A 197 2.96 -7.36 26.98
CA ASN A 197 2.62 -6.04 27.52
C ASN A 197 3.22 -4.87 26.70
N SER A 198 4.33 -5.07 25.99
CA SER A 198 4.86 -4.05 25.06
C SER A 198 3.96 -3.82 23.83
N VAL A 199 3.16 -4.83 23.44
CA VAL A 199 2.11 -4.70 22.42
C VAL A 199 0.91 -3.94 22.98
N VAL A 200 0.55 -4.18 24.26
CA VAL A 200 -0.50 -3.44 24.98
C VAL A 200 -0.27 -1.94 24.98
N LYS A 201 1.00 -1.49 25.04
CA LYS A 201 1.32 -0.06 25.02
C LYS A 201 1.00 0.64 23.70
N LYS A 202 0.81 -0.10 22.59
CA LYS A 202 0.62 0.47 21.25
C LYS A 202 -0.77 1.06 21.04
N PHE A 203 -1.79 0.50 21.67
CA PHE A 203 -3.17 0.92 21.49
C PHE A 203 -3.85 1.15 22.83
N GLY A 204 -4.56 2.27 22.95
CA GLY A 204 -5.54 2.52 23.99
C GLY A 204 -6.95 2.33 23.45
N VAL A 205 -7.88 1.99 24.32
CA VAL A 205 -9.32 1.91 24.00
C VAL A 205 -10.04 3.07 24.68
N ILE A 206 -10.92 3.74 23.95
CA ILE A 206 -11.82 4.76 24.50
C ILE A 206 -13.07 4.02 25.01
N SER A 207 -13.03 3.57 26.27
CA SER A 207 -14.03 2.65 26.85
C SER A 207 -15.48 3.10 26.66
N LYS A 208 -15.76 4.40 26.84
CA LYS A 208 -17.09 5.00 26.65
C LYS A 208 -17.65 4.75 25.24
N ASN A 209 -16.79 4.64 24.24
CA ASN A 209 -17.20 4.47 22.85
C ASN A 209 -17.35 2.98 22.49
N VAL A 210 -17.04 2.05 23.40
CA VAL A 210 -16.99 0.60 23.19
C VAL A 210 -18.03 -0.15 24.04
N GLU A 211 -18.20 0.24 25.30
CA GLU A 211 -19.04 -0.47 26.27
C GLU A 211 -20.48 -0.67 25.75
N GLY A 212 -20.93 -1.92 25.69
CA GLY A 212 -22.27 -2.31 25.25
C GLY A 212 -22.53 -2.21 23.75
N LYS A 213 -21.58 -1.73 22.94
CA LYS A 213 -21.76 -1.52 21.50
C LYS A 213 -21.34 -2.73 20.66
N ARG A 214 -21.99 -2.89 19.51
CA ARG A 214 -21.56 -3.74 18.39
C ARG A 214 -20.64 -2.93 17.48
N ILE A 215 -19.46 -3.46 17.21
CA ILE A 215 -18.36 -2.71 16.60
C ILE A 215 -18.00 -3.35 15.26
N ILE A 216 -17.89 -2.51 14.22
CA ILE A 216 -17.22 -2.88 12.97
C ILE A 216 -15.82 -2.30 13.02
N LEU A 217 -14.81 -3.17 13.05
CA LEU A 217 -13.41 -2.79 13.02
C LEU A 217 -12.82 -3.10 11.65
N ILE A 218 -12.35 -2.05 10.98
CA ILE A 218 -11.76 -2.12 9.65
C ILE A 218 -10.23 -2.13 9.75
N ASP A 219 -9.57 -3.03 9.02
CA ASP A 219 -8.12 -3.03 8.85
C ASP A 219 -7.77 -3.14 7.36
N ASP A 220 -6.55 -2.75 6.97
CA ASP A 220 -6.11 -2.85 5.58
C ASP A 220 -5.84 -4.29 5.16
N SER A 221 -5.13 -5.04 5.99
CA SER A 221 -4.65 -6.38 5.69
C SER A 221 -4.33 -7.15 6.96
N ILE A 222 -4.36 -8.49 6.89
CA ILE A 222 -3.94 -9.36 7.99
C ILE A 222 -2.85 -10.31 7.50
N VAL A 223 -1.68 -10.25 8.14
CA VAL A 223 -0.52 -11.08 7.83
C VAL A 223 -0.39 -12.23 8.85
N ARG A 224 0.04 -11.92 10.08
CA ARG A 224 0.21 -12.92 11.17
C ARG A 224 -0.97 -13.00 12.14
N GLY A 225 -1.88 -12.01 12.14
CA GLY A 225 -3.07 -11.99 13.02
C GLY A 225 -2.85 -11.67 14.50
N ASN A 226 -1.61 -11.68 15.01
CA ASN A 226 -1.31 -11.41 16.43
C ASN A 226 -1.86 -10.06 16.94
N THR A 227 -1.67 -8.99 16.15
CA THR A 227 -2.18 -7.65 16.50
C THR A 227 -3.70 -7.66 16.61
N MET A 228 -4.37 -8.32 15.67
CA MET A 228 -5.83 -8.36 15.60
C MET A 228 -6.43 -9.16 16.77
N THR A 229 -5.86 -10.32 17.08
CA THR A 229 -6.23 -11.13 18.26
C THR A 229 -6.19 -10.28 19.53
N PHE A 230 -5.14 -9.47 19.66
CA PHE A 230 -4.96 -8.60 20.81
C PHE A 230 -5.99 -7.46 20.85
N ILE A 231 -6.21 -6.77 19.72
CA ILE A 231 -7.18 -5.65 19.65
C ILE A 231 -8.60 -6.15 19.96
N VAL A 232 -9.03 -7.26 19.35
CA VAL A 232 -10.36 -7.83 19.61
C VAL A 232 -10.52 -8.20 21.09
N GLY A 233 -9.51 -8.84 21.68
CA GLY A 233 -9.49 -9.15 23.11
C GLY A 233 -9.61 -7.90 24.00
N MET A 234 -8.90 -6.82 23.67
CA MET A 234 -9.03 -5.54 24.39
C MET A 234 -10.46 -4.98 24.31
N LEU A 235 -11.06 -4.97 23.12
CA LEU A 235 -12.42 -4.46 22.93
C LEU A 235 -13.44 -5.28 23.74
N ARG A 236 -13.28 -6.60 23.79
CA ARG A 236 -14.12 -7.50 24.62
C ARG A 236 -13.98 -7.20 26.11
N VAL A 237 -12.75 -7.05 26.60
CA VAL A 237 -12.50 -6.70 28.03
C VAL A 237 -13.12 -5.35 28.38
N GLN A 238 -13.19 -4.42 27.43
CA GLN A 238 -13.82 -3.10 27.59
C GLN A 238 -15.35 -3.11 27.36
N GLY A 239 -15.96 -4.29 27.25
CA GLY A 239 -17.41 -4.45 27.22
C GLY A 239 -18.05 -4.40 25.83
N ALA A 240 -17.30 -4.58 24.73
CA ALA A 240 -17.88 -4.69 23.40
C ALA A 240 -18.86 -5.89 23.30
N LYS A 241 -20.10 -5.61 22.88
CA LYS A 241 -21.15 -6.63 22.72
C LYS A 241 -20.83 -7.56 21.55
N GLU A 242 -20.41 -6.99 20.42
CA GLU A 242 -19.97 -7.69 19.21
C GLU A 242 -18.78 -6.95 18.59
N VAL A 243 -17.87 -7.68 17.95
CA VAL A 243 -16.73 -7.19 17.20
C VAL A 243 -16.69 -7.92 15.85
N HIS A 244 -17.01 -7.19 14.78
CA HIS A 244 -16.96 -7.65 13.40
C HIS A 244 -15.75 -7.06 12.69
N LEU A 245 -14.89 -7.91 12.15
CA LEU A 245 -13.74 -7.48 11.37
C LEU A 245 -14.07 -7.42 9.89
N ARG A 246 -13.65 -6.34 9.24
CA ARG A 246 -13.75 -6.17 7.78
C ARG A 246 -12.40 -5.73 7.25
N ILE A 247 -11.80 -6.55 6.39
CA ILE A 247 -10.42 -6.34 5.92
C ILE A 247 -10.47 -5.82 4.49
N ALA A 248 -9.88 -4.65 4.24
CA ALA A 248 -9.93 -3.94 2.96
C ALA A 248 -8.98 -4.52 1.89
N SER A 249 -8.56 -5.77 2.07
CA SER A 249 -7.83 -6.57 1.09
C SER A 249 -8.31 -8.03 1.14
N PRO A 250 -8.06 -8.81 0.08
CA PRO A 250 -8.11 -10.26 0.16
C PRO A 250 -7.11 -10.81 1.18
N PRO A 251 -7.28 -12.07 1.62
CA PRO A 251 -6.33 -12.70 2.53
C PRO A 251 -4.94 -12.84 1.89
N VAL A 252 -3.90 -12.47 2.64
CA VAL A 252 -2.50 -12.63 2.22
C VAL A 252 -2.08 -14.07 2.48
N LYS A 253 -1.90 -14.85 1.40
CA LYS A 253 -1.70 -16.31 1.46
C LYS A 253 -0.32 -16.77 1.00
N PHE A 254 0.45 -15.88 0.37
CA PHE A 254 1.74 -16.22 -0.19
C PHE A 254 2.78 -15.19 0.24
N PRO A 255 4.06 -15.60 0.39
CA PRO A 255 5.17 -14.67 0.56
C PRO A 255 5.29 -13.74 -0.66
N CYS A 256 6.23 -12.81 -0.65
CA CYS A 256 6.48 -11.95 -1.80
C CYS A 256 7.97 -11.99 -2.17
N PHE A 257 8.23 -12.30 -3.45
CA PHE A 257 9.56 -12.27 -4.07
C PHE A 257 9.75 -11.08 -5.02
N MET A 258 8.77 -10.15 -5.03
CA MET A 258 8.77 -8.95 -5.87
C MET A 258 9.10 -7.67 -5.07
N GLY A 259 9.71 -7.79 -3.89
CA GLY A 259 10.28 -6.67 -3.12
C GLY A 259 9.48 -6.21 -1.88
N ILE A 260 8.31 -6.79 -1.59
CA ILE A 260 7.63 -6.56 -0.31
C ILE A 260 8.11 -7.59 0.71
N ASN A 261 8.49 -7.15 1.91
CA ASN A 261 8.89 -8.03 3.01
C ASN A 261 7.66 -8.67 3.68
N LEU A 262 7.09 -9.69 3.05
CA LEU A 262 6.11 -10.59 3.67
C LEU A 262 6.82 -11.79 4.30
N PRO A 263 6.32 -12.30 5.43
CA PRO A 263 6.91 -13.47 6.07
C PRO A 263 6.67 -14.73 5.24
N SER A 264 7.25 -15.86 5.67
CA SER A 264 7.06 -17.15 5.00
C SER A 264 5.59 -17.59 5.05
N ALA A 265 5.21 -18.49 4.13
CA ALA A 265 3.87 -19.07 4.11
C ALA A 265 3.46 -19.70 5.45
N ASP A 266 4.44 -20.20 6.22
CA ASP A 266 4.20 -20.79 7.53
C ASP A 266 3.76 -19.80 8.60
N GLU A 267 4.10 -18.53 8.44
CA GLU A 267 3.75 -17.47 9.37
C GLU A 267 2.48 -16.70 8.95
N LEU A 268 2.01 -16.90 7.72
CA LEU A 268 0.80 -16.28 7.20
C LEU A 268 -0.43 -17.02 7.71
N ILE A 269 -1.29 -16.31 8.45
CA ILE A 269 -2.46 -16.93 9.09
C ILE A 269 -3.45 -17.48 8.04
N ALA A 270 -3.64 -16.75 6.94
CA ALA A 270 -4.57 -17.13 5.88
C ALA A 270 -4.05 -18.20 4.92
N SER A 271 -2.78 -18.61 5.04
CA SER A 271 -2.23 -19.77 4.33
C SER A 271 -2.61 -21.09 5.01
N LYS A 272 -2.94 -21.04 6.31
CA LYS A 272 -3.19 -22.24 7.13
C LYS A 272 -4.64 -22.40 7.55
N LEU A 273 -5.32 -21.28 7.76
CA LEU A 273 -6.64 -21.26 8.37
C LEU A 273 -7.70 -20.76 7.38
N SER A 274 -8.87 -21.38 7.47
CA SER A 274 -10.10 -20.87 6.88
C SER A 274 -10.55 -19.58 7.57
N ILE A 275 -11.46 -18.84 6.93
CA ILE A 275 -11.98 -17.58 7.50
C ILE A 275 -12.69 -17.82 8.85
N ASP A 276 -13.39 -18.94 9.01
CA ASP A 276 -14.09 -19.27 10.25
C ASP A 276 -13.10 -19.59 11.37
N GLU A 277 -12.03 -20.33 11.08
CA GLU A 277 -10.93 -20.58 12.04
C GLU A 277 -10.21 -19.28 12.42
N ILE A 278 -9.99 -18.37 11.46
CA ILE A 278 -9.44 -17.04 11.73
C ILE A 278 -10.37 -16.24 12.66
N SER A 279 -11.68 -16.27 12.41
CA SER A 279 -12.67 -15.60 13.26
C SER A 279 -12.63 -16.11 14.69
N ALA A 280 -12.61 -17.45 14.84
CA ALA A 280 -12.51 -18.11 16.13
C ALA A 280 -11.20 -17.78 16.85
N GLN A 281 -10.06 -17.80 16.15
CA GLN A 281 -8.75 -17.46 16.71
C GLN A 281 -8.70 -16.02 17.23
N PHE A 282 -9.34 -15.08 16.53
CA PHE A 282 -9.38 -13.69 16.97
C PHE A 282 -10.41 -13.43 18.08
N GLY A 283 -11.39 -14.32 18.28
CA GLY A 283 -12.53 -14.08 19.17
C GLY A 283 -13.51 -13.03 18.63
N ALA A 284 -13.52 -12.85 17.30
CA ALA A 284 -14.43 -11.94 16.61
C ALA A 284 -15.73 -12.67 16.22
N ASP A 285 -16.87 -11.97 16.24
CA ASP A 285 -18.17 -12.55 15.85
C ASP A 285 -18.25 -12.78 14.33
N SER A 286 -17.55 -11.96 13.54
CA SER A 286 -17.37 -12.26 12.12
C SER A 286 -16.08 -11.66 11.57
N VAL A 287 -15.46 -12.34 10.62
CA VAL A 287 -14.36 -11.82 9.81
C VAL A 287 -14.74 -11.94 8.34
N ARG A 288 -14.62 -10.84 7.60
CA ARG A 288 -14.80 -10.82 6.14
C ARG A 288 -13.68 -10.02 5.49
N TYR A 289 -13.25 -10.49 4.33
CA TYR A 289 -12.20 -9.88 3.52
C TYR A 289 -12.81 -9.36 2.23
N LEU A 290 -12.25 -8.28 1.70
CA LEU A 290 -12.57 -7.81 0.35
C LEU A 290 -12.21 -8.91 -0.64
N SER A 291 -13.08 -9.17 -1.62
CA SER A 291 -12.80 -10.15 -2.65
C SER A 291 -11.65 -9.71 -3.58
N ILE A 292 -10.99 -10.67 -4.24
CA ILE A 292 -9.95 -10.34 -5.25
C ILE A 292 -10.55 -9.47 -6.36
N GLY A 293 -11.76 -9.80 -6.82
CA GLY A 293 -12.47 -9.02 -7.83
C GLY A 293 -12.83 -7.62 -7.35
N GLY A 294 -13.21 -7.48 -6.08
CA GLY A 294 -13.50 -6.20 -5.44
C GLY A 294 -12.27 -5.31 -5.34
N LEU A 295 -11.13 -5.86 -4.93
CA LEU A 295 -9.86 -5.12 -4.90
C LEU A 295 -9.42 -4.70 -6.31
N GLN A 296 -9.49 -5.60 -7.28
CA GLN A 296 -9.15 -5.27 -8.66
C GLN A 296 -10.07 -4.17 -9.21
N LYS A 297 -11.39 -4.26 -8.97
CA LYS A 297 -12.36 -3.26 -9.37
C LYS A 297 -12.06 -1.89 -8.75
N ALA A 298 -11.75 -1.82 -7.46
CA ALA A 298 -11.38 -0.58 -6.78
C ALA A 298 -10.14 0.07 -7.40
N VAL A 299 -9.09 -0.73 -7.61
CA VAL A 299 -7.79 -0.25 -8.11
C VAL A 299 -7.88 0.18 -9.57
N THR A 300 -8.62 -0.51 -10.42
CA THR A 300 -8.68 -0.15 -11.85
C THR A 300 -9.73 0.92 -12.18
N LYS A 301 -10.59 1.30 -11.23
CA LYS A 301 -11.77 2.15 -11.48
C LYS A 301 -11.45 3.48 -12.19
N ASN A 302 -10.36 4.15 -11.79
CA ASN A 302 -10.00 5.48 -12.30
C ASN A 302 -8.70 5.47 -13.11
N ILE A 303 -8.14 4.30 -13.42
CA ILE A 303 -6.93 4.21 -14.26
C ILE A 303 -7.33 4.48 -15.70
N VAL A 304 -6.70 5.47 -16.31
CA VAL A 304 -6.87 5.78 -17.74
C VAL A 304 -5.93 4.88 -18.54
N PRO A 305 -6.43 4.01 -19.44
CA PRO A 305 -5.58 3.18 -20.28
C PRO A 305 -4.63 4.02 -21.13
N GLN A 306 -3.36 3.63 -21.19
CA GLN A 306 -2.36 4.28 -22.04
C GLN A 306 -2.15 3.47 -23.32
N LEU A 307 -1.90 4.17 -24.43
CA LEU A 307 -1.57 3.53 -25.69
C LEU A 307 -0.28 2.71 -25.52
N ASN A 308 -0.33 1.43 -25.90
CA ASN A 308 0.77 0.45 -25.81
C ASN A 308 1.15 -0.02 -24.40
N PHE A 309 0.36 0.26 -23.37
CA PHE A 309 0.57 -0.27 -22.03
C PHE A 309 -0.72 -0.84 -21.45
N ASP A 310 -0.69 -2.12 -21.12
CA ASP A 310 -1.80 -2.78 -20.42
C ASP A 310 -1.87 -2.31 -18.97
N VAL A 311 -3.09 -2.26 -18.44
CA VAL A 311 -3.32 -2.08 -17.00
C VAL A 311 -3.30 -3.46 -16.35
N GLY A 312 -2.40 -3.67 -15.40
CA GLY A 312 -2.26 -4.96 -14.73
C GLY A 312 -1.50 -4.87 -13.42
N HIS A 313 -1.97 -5.63 -12.43
CA HIS A 313 -1.44 -5.61 -11.07
C HIS A 313 -0.91 -6.99 -10.67
N CYS A 314 0.27 -7.01 -10.05
CA CYS A 314 0.79 -8.19 -9.38
C CYS A 314 -0.01 -8.44 -8.09
N MET A 315 -0.70 -9.56 -8.06
CA MET A 315 -1.46 -10.05 -6.89
C MET A 315 -0.86 -11.34 -6.32
N ALA A 316 0.43 -11.60 -6.55
CA ALA A 316 1.07 -12.87 -6.21
C ALA A 316 0.96 -13.21 -4.72
N CYS A 317 1.05 -12.22 -3.82
CA CYS A 317 0.87 -12.43 -2.38
C CYS A 317 -0.54 -12.88 -1.99
N LEU A 318 -1.53 -12.71 -2.88
CA LEU A 318 -2.94 -13.08 -2.69
C LEU A 318 -3.29 -14.36 -3.46
N THR A 319 -2.72 -14.55 -4.65
CA THR A 319 -3.13 -15.62 -5.60
C THR A 319 -2.08 -16.70 -5.84
N GLY A 320 -0.81 -16.46 -5.47
CA GLY A 320 0.32 -17.33 -5.79
C GLY A 320 0.81 -17.22 -7.24
N ASN A 321 0.14 -16.43 -8.08
CA ASN A 321 0.50 -16.27 -9.48
C ASN A 321 1.52 -15.13 -9.63
N TYR A 322 2.79 -15.49 -9.72
CA TYR A 322 3.89 -14.54 -9.95
C TYR A 322 4.00 -14.13 -11.41
N PRO A 323 4.42 -12.88 -11.71
CA PRO A 323 4.65 -12.43 -13.08
C PRO A 323 5.95 -12.98 -13.68
N VAL A 324 6.79 -13.62 -12.85
CA VAL A 324 8.03 -14.30 -13.20
C VAL A 324 7.97 -15.76 -12.74
N PRO A 325 8.63 -16.70 -13.45
CA PRO A 325 8.89 -18.02 -12.92
C PRO A 325 9.67 -17.93 -11.60
N LEU A 326 9.41 -18.85 -10.67
CA LEU A 326 10.22 -19.02 -9.47
C LEU A 326 10.97 -20.34 -9.60
N ASP A 327 12.31 -20.29 -9.53
CA ASP A 327 13.19 -21.43 -9.85
C ASP A 327 13.48 -22.36 -8.66
N TRP A 328 12.61 -22.43 -7.65
CA TRP A 328 12.87 -23.19 -6.43
C TRP A 328 11.60 -23.80 -5.82
#